data_AF-A0A2G9T694-F1
#
_entry.id   AF-A0A2G9T694-F1
#
_cell.length_a   1.000
_cell.length_b   1.000
_cell.length_c   1.000
_cell.angle_alpha   90.00
_cell.angle_beta   90.00
_cell.angle_gamma   90.00
#
_symmetry.space_group_name_H-M   'P 1'
#
loop_
_entity.id
_entity.type
_entity.pdbx_description
1 polymer ?
#
loop_
_entity_poly.entity_id
_entity_poly.type
_entity_poly.pdbx_seq_one_letter_code
_entity_poly.pdbx_strand_id
1 'polypeptide(L)' 'TIGDVDCILLARHGRKHNIMPSDVNFRANLWGMQNLGASVIIATIACGSLQENVKPGELVFPDSVFDR' A
#
# COMPACT_ATOMS: atom_id res chain seq x y z
N THR A 1 -13.82 2.04 11.76
CA THR A 1 -13.47 3.46 11.85
C THR A 1 -12.19 3.61 12.64
N ILE A 2 -11.50 4.74 12.52
CA ILE A 2 -10.45 5.19 13.44
C ILE A 2 -10.94 6.53 14.00
N GLY A 3 -11.33 6.56 15.29
CA GLY A 3 -12.18 7.63 15.80
C GLY A 3 -13.50 7.69 15.03
N ASP A 4 -13.87 8.89 14.57
CA ASP A 4 -15.08 9.14 13.77
C ASP A 4 -14.84 9.05 12.26
N VAL A 5 -13.66 8.59 11.83
CA VAL A 5 -13.31 8.47 10.41
C VAL A 5 -13.55 7.05 9.91
N ASP A 6 -14.36 6.91 8.86
CA ASP A 6 -14.57 5.64 8.17
C ASP A 6 -13.28 5.14 7.52
N CYS A 7 -13.02 3.84 7.63
CA CYS A 7 -11.78 3.22 7.16
C CYS A 7 -12.09 1.89 6.48
N ILE A 8 -11.44 1.65 5.35
CA ILE A 8 -11.52 0.39 4.60
C ILE A 8 -10.13 -0.23 4.59
N LEU A 9 -10.04 -1.53 4.90
CA LEU A 9 -8.78 -2.28 4.91
C LEU A 9 -8.76 -3.30 3.77
N LEU A 10 -7.65 -3.32 3.01
CA LEU A 10 -7.41 -4.29 1.96
C LEU A 10 -6.00 -4.86 2.05
N ALA A 11 -5.90 -6.19 2.11
CA ALA A 11 -4.64 -6.90 2.02
C ALA A 11 -4.21 -7.04 0.56
N ARG A 12 -3.16 -6.31 0.14
CA ARG A 12 -2.65 -6.29 -1.26
C ARG A 12 -2.40 -7.68 -1.83
N HIS A 13 -1.81 -8.58 -1.03
CA HIS A 13 -1.43 -9.94 -1.41
C HIS A 13 -2.47 -10.99 -1.00
N GLY A 14 -3.69 -10.57 -0.67
CA GLY A 14 -4.70 -11.43 -0.04
C GLY A 14 -4.42 -11.67 1.44
N ARG A 15 -5.45 -12.07 2.20
CA ARG A 15 -5.34 -12.29 3.66
C ARG A 15 -4.37 -13.42 4.04
N LYS A 16 -4.10 -14.34 3.11
CA LYS A 16 -3.14 -15.44 3.28
C LYS A 16 -1.76 -15.15 2.67
N HIS A 17 -1.54 -13.93 2.15
CA HIS A 17 -0.30 -13.52 1.50
C HIS A 17 0.11 -14.45 0.34
N ASN A 18 -0.85 -14.83 -0.50
CA ASN A 18 -0.68 -15.85 -1.54
C ASN A 18 -0.78 -15.32 -2.97
N ILE A 19 -0.89 -14.01 -3.16
CA ILE A 19 -0.88 -13.35 -4.47
C ILE A 19 0.50 -12.72 -4.66
N MET A 20 1.24 -13.10 -5.70
CA MET A 20 2.55 -12.52 -5.98
C MET A 20 2.43 -11.05 -6.39
N PRO A 21 3.45 -10.20 -6.18
CA PRO A 21 3.42 -8.78 -6.56
C PRO A 21 2.99 -8.54 -8.01
N SER A 22 3.48 -9.36 -8.95
CA SER A 22 3.13 -9.27 -10.38
C SER A 22 1.69 -9.67 -10.71
N ASP A 23 1.04 -10.43 -9.82
CA ASP A 23 -0.33 -10.94 -10.01
C ASP A 23 -1.39 -10.08 -9.28
N VAL A 24 -0.95 -9.04 -8.56
CA VAL A 24 -1.88 -8.14 -7.89
C VAL A 24 -2.69 -7.38 -8.93
N ASN A 25 -4.02 -7.49 -8.86
CA ASN A 25 -4.90 -6.68 -9.68
C ASN A 25 -5.07 -5.27 -9.10
N PHE A 26 -4.08 -4.40 -9.35
CA PHE A 26 -4.07 -3.02 -8.84
C PHE A 26 -5.31 -2.23 -9.24
N ARG A 27 -5.81 -2.40 -10.47
CA ARG A 27 -7.00 -1.71 -10.96
C ARG A 27 -8.25 -2.10 -10.18
N ALA A 28 -8.46 -3.41 -9.95
CA ALA A 28 -9.61 -3.88 -9.17
C ALA A 28 -9.54 -3.40 -7.72
N ASN A 29 -8.35 -3.38 -7.11
CA ASN A 29 -8.14 -2.88 -5.76
C ASN A 29 -8.54 -1.40 -5.64
N LEU A 30 -8.06 -0.55 -6.54
CA LEU A 30 -8.38 0.88 -6.55
C LEU A 30 -9.85 1.13 -6.86
N TRP A 31 -10.41 0.42 -7.83
CA TRP A 31 -11.83 0.53 -8.19
C TRP A 31 -12.76 0.11 -7.04
N GLY A 32 -12.43 -0.97 -6.33
CA GLY A 32 -13.18 -1.41 -5.15
C GLY A 32 -13.18 -0.36 -4.03
N MET A 33 -12.02 0.26 -3.78
CA MET A 33 -11.89 1.36 -2.80
C MET A 33 -12.74 2.56 -3.19
N GLN A 34 -12.69 2.96 -4.46
CA GLN A 34 -13.47 4.08 -4.99
C GLN A 34 -14.98 3.84 -4.85
N ASN A 35 -15.48 2.65 -5.19
CA ASN A 35 -16.90 2.32 -5.06
C ASN A 35 -17.39 2.30 -3.61
N LEU A 36 -16.51 2.00 -2.66
CA LEU A 36 -16.79 2.06 -1.24
C LEU A 36 -16.66 3.48 -0.66
N GLY A 37 -16.36 4.49 -1.50
CA GLY A 37 -16.30 5.89 -1.10
C GLY A 37 -14.95 6.35 -0.54
N ALA A 38 -13.87 5.59 -0.73
CA ALA A 38 -12.55 6.01 -0.27
C ALA A 38 -12.08 7.27 -1.00
N SER A 39 -11.81 8.35 -0.25
CA SER A 39 -11.25 9.61 -0.77
C SER A 39 -9.72 9.70 -0.62
N VAL A 40 -9.15 8.93 0.31
CA VAL A 40 -7.71 8.88 0.59
C VAL A 40 -7.27 7.43 0.66
N ILE A 41 -6.13 7.11 0.03
CA ILE A 41 -5.48 5.81 0.14
C ILE A 41 -4.14 6.00 0.84
N ILE A 42 -3.98 5.30 1.96
CA ILE A 42 -2.69 5.16 2.65
C ILE A 42 -2.23 3.72 2.44
N ALA A 43 -1.06 3.55 1.84
CA ALA A 43 -0.50 2.23 1.53
C ALA A 43 0.81 2.01 2.27
N THR A 44 1.03 0.79 2.76
CA THR A 44 2.31 0.36 3.29
C THR A 44 3.04 -0.51 2.27
N ILE A 45 4.37 -0.42 2.25
CA ILE A 45 5.25 -1.30 1.49
C ILE A 45 6.41 -1.72 2.36
N ALA A 46 6.86 -2.97 2.22
CA ALA A 46 8.18 -3.37 2.69
C ALA A 46 9.16 -3.20 1.53
N CYS A 47 10.30 -2.58 1.79
CA CYS A 47 11.36 -2.40 0.81
C CYS A 47 12.74 -2.51 1.47
N GLY A 48 13.78 -2.67 0.65
CA GLY A 48 15.17 -2.56 1.07
C GLY A 48 15.69 -1.15 0.80
N SER A 49 16.47 -0.61 1.74
CA SER A 49 17.16 0.66 1.52
C SER A 49 18.27 0.53 0.48
N LEU A 50 18.45 1.57 -0.33
CA LEU A 50 19.60 1.77 -1.22
C LEU A 50 20.53 2.89 -0.73
N GLN A 51 20.34 3.36 0.50
CA GLN A 51 21.13 4.43 1.13
C GLN A 51 21.54 4.02 2.55
N GLU A 52 22.80 4.28 2.94
CA GLU A 52 23.34 3.86 4.24
C GLU A 52 22.66 4.51 5.46
N ASN A 53 22.11 5.70 5.26
CA ASN A 53 21.45 6.48 6.32
C ASN A 53 20.02 6.01 6.62
N VAL A 54 19.41 5.19 5.76
CA VAL A 54 18.07 4.62 6.02
C VAL A 54 18.22 3.17 6.47
N LYS A 55 17.92 2.92 7.75
CA LYS A 55 18.16 1.64 8.44
C LYS A 55 16.91 0.77 8.49
N PRO A 56 17.04 -0.56 8.67
CA PRO A 56 15.89 -1.43 8.90
C PRO A 56 15.01 -0.96 10.06
N GLY A 57 13.70 -0.87 9.83
CA GLY A 57 12.71 -0.41 10.80
C GLY A 57 12.40 1.09 10.72
N GLU A 58 13.16 1.88 9.96
CA GLU A 58 12.83 3.28 9.72
C GLU A 58 11.71 3.44 8.69
N LEU A 59 10.95 4.52 8.83
CA LEU A 59 9.86 4.88 7.91
C LEU A 59 10.35 5.92 6.92
N VAL A 60 9.99 5.73 5.65
CA VAL A 60 10.19 6.69 4.58
C VAL A 60 8.84 7.02 3.97
N PHE A 61 8.60 8.31 3.73
CA PHE A 61 7.45 8.80 2.97
C PHE A 61 7.96 9.14 1.56
N PRO A 62 7.90 8.20 0.59
CA PRO A 62 8.42 8.44 -0.75
C PRO A 62 7.59 9.50 -1.46
N ASP A 63 8.27 10.45 -2.10
CA ASP A 63 7.69 11.53 -2.91
C ASP A 63 7.88 11.30 -4.42
N SER A 64 8.64 10.27 -4.78
CA SER A 64 9.04 9.94 -6.14
C SER A 64 9.17 8.43 -6.33
N VAL A 65 9.10 8.00 -7.59
CA VAL A 65 9.28 6.60 -8.00
C VAL A 65 9.99 6.55 -9.34
N PHE A 66 10.80 5.51 -9.54
CA PHE A 66 11.43 5.21 -10.82
C PHE A 66 10.78 3.98 -11.44
N ASP A 67 10.24 4.12 -12.64
CA ASP A 67 9.66 3.02 -13.43
C ASP A 67 10.31 2.98 -14.82
N ARG A 68 11.48 2.33 -14.86
CA ARG A 68 12.40 2.13 -16.00
C ARG A 68 13.03 3.38 -16.63
#